data_AF-A0A961AH33-F1
#
_entry.id   AF-A0A961AH33-F1
#
_cell.length_a   1.000
_cell.length_b   1.000
_cell.length_c   1.000
_cell.angle_alpha   90.00
_cell.angle_beta   90.00
_cell.angle_gamma   90.00
#
_symmetry.space_group_name_H-M   'P 1'
#
loop_
_entity.id
_entity.type
_entity.pdbx_description
1 polymer ?
#
loop_
_entity_poly.entity_id
_entity_poly.type
_entity_poly.pdbx_seq_one_letter_code
_entity_poly.pdbx_strand_id
1 'polypeptide(L)'
;MLARLFVASLVFGMVAGSAFAERDPICLTHGPMLGNVTAHSVRVWGRTSDPGEFVVRYGTEEGKLDQTSEAAVTHIEDDNTGTVTLTGLKADQRYHYQIHIADRPHGLPGSFLTLPDANEVKNAEHNPKGLFNFRFQIGSCANQNPLNGIGHQLPTYEVLNRDWARRVNFHIMNGDWLYEELREYPVEAWRLAAGIDAVPKIVDLMPSIVGVWENYRLYLSRGVELARWHRMVPSYFTFDDHELVNDIWGAATAGRRDRRAVFRDIGTEAYYDYLGWANPTVFNHPIHVARGKMTEGSDLLVDP
;
A
#
# COMPACT_ATOMS: atom_id res chain seq x y z
N MET A 1 -1.60 -72.60 -47.07
CA MET A 1 -1.10 -71.35 -47.68
C MET A 1 -1.62 -70.21 -46.82
N LEU A 2 -0.77 -69.65 -45.95
CA LEU A 2 -1.18 -68.75 -44.85
C LEU A 2 -1.62 -67.37 -45.36
N ALA A 3 -2.78 -66.90 -44.91
CA ALA A 3 -3.24 -65.52 -45.07
C ALA A 3 -2.61 -64.63 -43.98
N ARG A 4 -1.90 -63.58 -44.38
CA ARG A 4 -1.30 -62.58 -43.48
C ARG A 4 -2.32 -61.47 -43.20
N LEU A 5 -2.75 -61.33 -41.95
CA LEU A 5 -3.42 -60.12 -41.45
C LEU A 5 -2.36 -59.00 -41.32
N PHE A 6 -2.61 -57.86 -41.97
CA PHE A 6 -1.91 -56.62 -41.69
C PHE A 6 -2.69 -55.84 -40.62
N VAL A 7 -2.10 -55.71 -39.43
CA VAL A 7 -2.56 -54.81 -38.38
C VAL A 7 -1.93 -53.45 -38.65
N ALA A 8 -2.75 -52.44 -38.95
CA ALA A 8 -2.31 -51.05 -39.08
C ALA A 8 -2.20 -50.45 -37.67
N SER A 9 -0.98 -50.23 -37.19
CA SER A 9 -0.72 -49.48 -35.95
C SER A 9 -0.90 -47.99 -36.20
N LEU A 10 -1.97 -47.40 -35.66
CA LEU A 10 -2.10 -45.94 -35.54
C LEU A 10 -1.12 -45.44 -34.48
N VAL A 11 -0.08 -44.73 -34.91
CA VAL A 11 0.80 -43.97 -34.01
C VAL A 11 0.09 -42.64 -33.73
N PHE A 12 -0.49 -42.52 -32.54
CA PHE A 12 -1.03 -41.26 -32.03
C PHE A 12 0.15 -40.43 -31.52
N GLY A 13 0.62 -39.48 -32.33
CA GLY A 13 1.61 -38.50 -31.90
C GLY A 13 1.00 -37.57 -30.86
N MET A 14 1.32 -37.78 -29.58
CA MET A 14 1.11 -36.77 -28.55
C MET A 14 2.01 -35.58 -28.85
N VAL A 15 1.46 -34.56 -29.50
CA VAL A 15 2.04 -33.22 -29.47
C VAL A 15 1.83 -32.70 -28.06
N ALA A 16 2.86 -32.82 -27.22
CA ALA A 16 2.92 -32.12 -25.95
C ALA A 16 3.05 -30.62 -26.26
N GLY A 17 1.91 -29.97 -26.48
CA GLY A 17 1.84 -28.52 -26.46
C GLY A 17 2.16 -28.08 -25.03
N SER A 18 3.33 -27.48 -24.83
CA SER A 18 3.62 -26.73 -23.63
C SER A 18 2.57 -25.63 -23.52
N ALA A 19 1.53 -25.85 -22.72
CA ALA A 19 0.65 -24.78 -22.30
C ALA A 19 1.48 -23.86 -21.40
N PHE A 20 2.15 -22.88 -22.00
CA PHE A 20 2.59 -21.72 -21.25
C PHE A 20 1.31 -21.07 -20.75
N ALA A 21 1.05 -21.18 -19.44
CA ALA A 21 0.01 -20.38 -18.82
C ALA A 21 0.34 -18.92 -19.10
N GLU A 22 -0.49 -18.27 -19.90
CA GLU A 22 -0.37 -16.84 -20.15
C GLU A 22 -0.61 -16.15 -18.81
N ARG A 23 0.42 -15.44 -18.30
CA ARG A 23 0.32 -14.68 -17.06
C ARG A 23 -0.74 -13.59 -17.27
N ASP A 24 -1.60 -13.38 -16.27
CA ASP A 24 -2.58 -12.31 -16.32
C ASP A 24 -1.88 -10.96 -16.60
N PRO A 25 -2.49 -10.07 -17.40
CA PRO A 25 -1.97 -8.72 -17.57
C PRO A 25 -1.86 -8.00 -16.23
N ILE A 26 -0.92 -7.07 -16.13
CA ILE A 26 -0.74 -6.24 -14.94
C ILE A 26 -2.07 -5.61 -14.50
N CYS A 27 -2.41 -5.82 -13.23
CA CYS A 27 -3.66 -5.36 -12.64
C CYS A 27 -3.42 -4.74 -11.25
N LEU A 28 -4.40 -3.95 -10.78
CA LEU A 28 -4.40 -3.44 -9.42
C LEU A 28 -4.82 -4.57 -8.47
N THR A 29 -3.96 -4.90 -7.51
CA THR A 29 -4.21 -5.94 -6.51
C THR A 29 -4.74 -5.36 -5.20
N HIS A 30 -4.23 -4.21 -4.77
CA HIS A 30 -4.63 -3.56 -3.54
C HIS A 30 -4.72 -2.04 -3.71
N GLY A 31 -5.57 -1.42 -2.89
CA GLY A 31 -5.94 -0.02 -2.99
C GLY A 31 -7.15 0.22 -3.93
N PRO A 32 -7.37 1.47 -4.38
CA PRO A 32 -6.59 2.65 -4.02
C PRO A 32 -6.72 3.04 -2.55
N MET A 33 -5.69 3.69 -2.01
CA MET A 33 -5.75 4.40 -0.73
C MET A 33 -5.44 5.88 -0.94
N LEU A 34 -6.03 6.74 -0.12
CA LEU A 34 -5.86 8.19 -0.17
C LEU A 34 -5.06 8.70 1.03
N GLY A 35 -4.21 9.69 0.80
CA GLY A 35 -3.40 10.32 1.84
C GLY A 35 -2.92 11.71 1.46
N ASN A 36 -2.22 12.38 2.36
CA ASN A 36 -1.58 13.68 2.13
C ASN A 36 -2.50 14.71 1.45
N VAL A 37 -3.72 14.87 1.99
CA VAL A 37 -4.71 15.80 1.43
C VAL A 37 -4.41 17.24 1.88
N THR A 38 -4.42 18.16 0.92
CA THR A 38 -4.34 19.60 1.16
C THR A 38 -5.58 20.29 0.58
N ALA A 39 -5.61 21.62 0.57
CA ALA A 39 -6.63 22.35 -0.15
C ALA A 39 -6.54 22.15 -1.68
N HIS A 40 -5.37 21.80 -2.20
CA HIS A 40 -5.12 21.78 -3.65
C HIS A 40 -4.46 20.49 -4.15
N SER A 41 -4.35 19.48 -3.30
CA SER A 41 -3.74 18.21 -3.67
C SER A 41 -4.27 17.03 -2.84
N VAL A 42 -4.10 15.83 -3.38
CA VAL A 42 -4.22 14.57 -2.64
C VAL A 42 -3.25 13.56 -3.22
N ARG A 43 -2.73 12.65 -2.40
CA ARG A 43 -1.91 11.52 -2.86
C ARG A 43 -2.75 10.25 -2.94
N VAL A 44 -2.58 9.52 -4.03
CA VAL A 44 -3.24 8.25 -4.29
C VAL A 44 -2.18 7.16 -4.34
N TRP A 45 -2.42 6.09 -3.59
CA TRP A 45 -1.57 4.90 -3.56
C TRP A 45 -2.27 3.71 -4.20
N GLY A 46 -1.50 2.82 -4.82
CA GLY A 46 -1.96 1.54 -5.31
C GLY A 46 -0.84 0.51 -5.36
N ARG A 47 -1.22 -0.77 -5.39
CA ARG A 47 -0.29 -1.89 -5.57
C ARG A 47 -0.66 -2.74 -6.79
N THR A 48 0.26 -2.92 -7.73
CA THR A 48 0.05 -3.73 -8.93
C THR A 48 0.48 -5.19 -8.73
N SER A 49 0.05 -6.07 -9.62
CA SER A 49 0.48 -7.49 -9.62
C SER A 49 1.96 -7.66 -9.99
N ASP A 50 2.47 -6.72 -10.78
CA ASP A 50 3.79 -6.70 -11.41
C ASP A 50 4.37 -5.28 -11.35
N PRO A 51 5.69 -5.10 -11.42
CA PRO A 51 6.28 -3.78 -11.66
C PRO A 51 5.71 -3.16 -12.93
N GLY A 52 5.33 -1.89 -12.85
CA GLY A 52 4.74 -1.19 -13.98
C GLY A 52 4.22 0.17 -13.57
N GLU A 53 3.14 0.61 -14.23
CA GLU A 53 2.62 1.95 -14.04
C GLU A 53 1.10 1.96 -13.94
N PHE A 54 0.59 2.93 -13.20
CA PHE A 54 -0.82 3.28 -13.20
C PHE A 54 -1.03 4.79 -13.24
N VAL A 55 -2.16 5.24 -13.77
CA VAL A 55 -2.59 6.63 -13.72
C VAL A 55 -3.90 6.74 -12.95
N VAL A 56 -4.19 7.91 -12.42
CA VAL A 56 -5.48 8.21 -11.79
C VAL A 56 -6.27 9.12 -12.72
N ARG A 57 -7.45 8.68 -13.12
CA ARG A 57 -8.42 9.56 -13.78
C ARG A 57 -9.36 10.14 -12.74
N TYR A 58 -9.64 11.44 -12.82
CA TYR A 58 -10.44 12.14 -11.81
C TYR A 58 -11.26 13.29 -12.40
N GLY A 59 -12.28 13.73 -11.66
CA GLY A 59 -13.17 14.82 -12.06
C GLY A 59 -14.10 15.25 -10.92
N THR A 60 -14.84 16.34 -11.08
CA THR A 60 -15.76 16.86 -10.05
C THR A 60 -17.17 16.26 -10.12
N GLU A 61 -17.47 15.52 -11.18
CA GLU A 61 -18.76 14.87 -11.42
C GLU A 61 -18.56 13.35 -11.44
N GLU A 62 -19.45 12.63 -10.76
CA GLU A 62 -19.42 11.16 -10.75
C GLU A 62 -19.60 10.62 -12.18
N GLY A 63 -18.73 9.71 -12.61
CA GLY A 63 -18.75 9.12 -13.96
C GLY A 63 -18.14 9.99 -15.06
N LYS A 64 -17.69 11.21 -14.77
CA LYS A 64 -16.99 12.09 -15.71
C LYS A 64 -15.60 12.42 -15.20
N LEU A 65 -14.66 11.54 -15.50
CA LEU A 65 -13.24 11.66 -15.12
C LEU A 65 -12.46 12.29 -16.29
N ASP A 66 -12.50 13.62 -16.36
CA ASP A 66 -11.97 14.43 -17.46
C ASP A 66 -10.52 14.87 -17.28
N GLN A 67 -9.91 14.55 -16.15
CA GLN A 67 -8.50 14.78 -15.84
C GLN A 67 -7.77 13.45 -15.62
N THR A 68 -6.46 13.46 -15.90
CA THR A 68 -5.56 12.31 -15.71
C THR A 68 -4.30 12.80 -15.02
N SER A 69 -3.84 12.04 -14.03
CA SER A 69 -2.57 12.30 -13.35
C SER A 69 -1.35 11.95 -14.20
N GLU A 70 -0.17 12.33 -13.73
CA GLU A 70 1.07 11.65 -14.12
C GLU A 70 1.02 10.15 -13.77
N ALA A 71 1.91 9.36 -14.35
CA ALA A 71 2.04 7.94 -14.01
C ALA A 71 2.69 7.78 -12.62
N ALA A 72 2.08 6.92 -11.79
CA ALA A 72 2.75 6.30 -10.65
C ALA A 72 3.48 5.05 -11.14
N VAL A 73 4.76 4.92 -10.78
CA VAL A 73 5.54 3.71 -11.06
C VAL A 73 5.51 2.79 -9.84
N THR A 74 5.45 1.49 -10.07
CA THR A 74 5.53 0.45 -9.04
C THR A 74 6.77 -0.42 -9.27
N HIS A 75 7.47 -0.74 -8.18
CA HIS A 75 8.73 -1.46 -8.19
C HIS A 75 8.66 -2.71 -7.32
N ILE A 76 9.32 -3.80 -7.74
CA ILE A 76 9.31 -5.05 -6.96
C ILE A 76 10.05 -4.89 -5.62
N GLU A 77 10.99 -3.95 -5.58
CA GLU A 77 11.71 -3.51 -4.40
C GLU A 77 10.77 -2.96 -3.31
N ASP A 78 9.61 -2.42 -3.69
CA ASP A 78 8.63 -1.80 -2.80
C ASP A 78 7.32 -2.63 -2.75
N ASP A 79 7.42 -3.95 -2.95
CA ASP A 79 6.29 -4.90 -3.12
C ASP A 79 5.25 -4.46 -4.17
N ASN A 80 5.70 -3.88 -5.27
CA ASN A 80 4.89 -3.33 -6.36
C ASN A 80 3.90 -2.24 -5.90
N THR A 81 4.24 -1.49 -4.85
CA THR A 81 3.48 -0.32 -4.41
C THR A 81 3.95 0.93 -5.15
N GLY A 82 3.08 1.95 -5.21
CA GLY A 82 3.40 3.21 -5.86
C GLY A 82 2.39 4.30 -5.54
N THR A 83 2.80 5.57 -5.69
CA THR A 83 1.94 6.72 -5.42
C THR A 83 2.01 7.79 -6.50
N VAL A 84 0.92 8.53 -6.68
CA VAL A 84 0.88 9.76 -7.46
C VAL A 84 0.17 10.86 -6.68
N THR A 85 0.66 12.10 -6.79
CA THR A 85 0.00 13.26 -6.19
C THR A 85 -0.81 13.99 -7.26
N LEU A 86 -2.11 14.11 -7.04
CA LEU A 86 -2.98 14.99 -7.82
C LEU A 86 -2.78 16.40 -7.31
N THR A 87 -2.53 17.36 -8.20
CA THR A 87 -2.25 18.76 -7.84
C THR A 87 -3.16 19.73 -8.58
N GLY A 88 -3.20 20.99 -8.14
CA GLY A 88 -4.03 22.03 -8.79
C GLY A 88 -5.52 21.83 -8.57
N LEU A 89 -5.90 21.14 -7.50
CA LEU A 89 -7.29 20.88 -7.15
C LEU A 89 -7.92 22.14 -6.53
N LYS A 90 -9.24 22.28 -6.67
CA LYS A 90 -10.00 23.33 -5.97
C LYS A 90 -10.13 22.99 -4.49
N ALA A 91 -10.11 24.00 -3.62
CA ALA A 91 -10.35 23.82 -2.20
C ALA A 91 -11.81 23.46 -1.91
N ASP A 92 -12.04 22.77 -0.79
CA ASP A 92 -13.37 22.32 -0.32
C ASP A 92 -14.24 21.67 -1.41
N GLN A 93 -13.60 20.94 -2.33
CA GLN A 93 -14.22 20.36 -3.51
C GLN A 93 -14.17 18.84 -3.45
N ARG A 94 -15.31 18.22 -3.72
CA ARG A 94 -15.38 16.78 -3.91
C ARG A 94 -14.89 16.41 -5.30
N TYR A 95 -13.99 15.44 -5.36
CA TYR A 95 -13.54 14.80 -6.59
C TYR A 95 -13.91 13.32 -6.57
N HIS A 96 -14.21 12.79 -7.74
CA HIS A 96 -14.36 11.36 -8.03
C HIS A 96 -13.13 10.90 -8.78
N TYR A 97 -12.70 9.66 -8.55
CA TYR A 97 -11.50 9.12 -9.20
C TYR A 97 -11.56 7.61 -9.38
N GLN A 98 -10.71 7.11 -10.28
CA GLN A 98 -10.44 5.69 -10.44
C GLN A 98 -9.01 5.50 -10.96
N ILE A 99 -8.35 4.42 -10.54
CA ILE A 99 -7.06 4.02 -11.10
C ILE A 99 -7.28 3.38 -12.47
N HIS A 100 -6.40 3.69 -13.42
CA HIS A 100 -6.33 3.04 -14.72
C HIS A 100 -4.95 2.43 -14.93
N ILE A 101 -4.93 1.22 -15.49
CA ILE A 101 -3.72 0.50 -15.90
C ILE A 101 -3.94 0.06 -17.34
N ALA A 102 -3.00 0.42 -18.22
CA ALA A 102 -3.14 0.22 -19.67
C ALA A 102 -4.53 0.66 -20.20
N ASP A 103 -4.92 1.89 -19.82
CA ASP A 103 -6.20 2.55 -20.10
C ASP A 103 -7.48 1.86 -19.59
N ARG A 104 -7.36 0.72 -18.90
CA ARG A 104 -8.51 0.01 -18.33
C ARG A 104 -8.76 0.44 -16.88
N PRO A 105 -10.02 0.72 -16.50
CA PRO A 105 -10.35 1.04 -15.12
C PRO A 105 -10.05 -0.17 -14.22
N HIS A 106 -9.40 0.09 -13.09
CA HIS A 106 -9.03 -0.91 -12.09
C HIS A 106 -9.44 -0.45 -10.69
N GLY A 107 -9.73 -1.43 -9.83
CA GLY A 107 -10.35 -1.18 -8.54
C GLY A 107 -11.77 -0.60 -8.67
N LEU A 108 -12.42 -0.39 -7.53
CA LEU A 108 -13.71 0.30 -7.49
C LEU A 108 -13.49 1.82 -7.56
N PRO A 109 -14.45 2.60 -8.12
CA PRO A 109 -14.40 4.05 -8.04
C PRO A 109 -14.36 4.56 -6.60
N GLY A 110 -13.68 5.68 -6.40
CA GLY A 110 -13.59 6.39 -5.13
C GLY A 110 -13.97 7.86 -5.25
N SER A 111 -14.00 8.55 -4.11
CA SER A 111 -14.13 10.00 -4.05
C SER A 111 -13.35 10.54 -2.87
N PHE A 112 -12.96 11.81 -2.90
CA PHE A 112 -12.34 12.50 -1.76
C PHE A 112 -12.79 13.96 -1.70
N LEU A 113 -12.56 14.62 -0.57
CA LEU A 113 -12.83 16.04 -0.35
C LEU A 113 -11.51 16.74 -0.03
N THR A 114 -11.12 17.73 -0.84
CA THR A 114 -9.97 18.59 -0.53
C THR A 114 -10.25 19.43 0.72
N LEU A 115 -9.18 19.91 1.37
CA LEU A 115 -9.34 20.77 2.54
C LEU A 115 -9.83 22.18 2.13
N PRO A 116 -10.45 22.94 3.03
CA PRO A 116 -10.69 24.36 2.80
C PRO A 116 -9.37 25.16 2.74
N ASP A 117 -9.34 26.25 1.96
CA ASP A 117 -8.25 27.24 1.97
C ASP A 117 -8.68 28.47 2.78
N ALA A 118 -7.86 28.85 3.76
CA ALA A 118 -8.04 30.06 4.57
C ALA A 118 -8.16 31.33 3.72
N ASN A 119 -7.45 31.40 2.59
CA ASN A 119 -7.48 32.56 1.71
C ASN A 119 -8.81 32.69 0.97
N GLU A 120 -9.43 31.58 0.58
CA GLU A 120 -10.70 31.56 -0.15
C GLU A 120 -11.89 31.93 0.74
N VAL A 121 -11.84 31.58 2.04
CA VAL A 121 -12.90 31.91 3.01
C VAL A 121 -12.69 33.26 3.71
N LYS A 122 -11.60 33.95 3.41
CA LYS A 122 -11.25 35.23 4.04
C LYS A 122 -12.21 36.32 3.58
N ASN A 123 -12.76 37.04 4.54
CA ASN A 123 -13.61 38.20 4.29
C ASN A 123 -13.18 39.35 5.19
N ALA A 124 -13.01 40.56 4.65
CA ALA A 124 -12.44 41.68 5.39
C ALA A 124 -13.23 42.08 6.64
N GLU A 125 -14.56 41.92 6.62
CA GLU A 125 -15.45 42.34 7.70
C GLU A 125 -15.83 41.19 8.62
N HIS A 126 -16.23 40.04 8.04
CA HIS A 126 -16.86 38.95 8.79
C HIS A 126 -15.92 37.77 9.08
N ASN A 127 -14.82 37.61 8.34
CA ASN A 127 -13.83 36.56 8.57
C ASN A 127 -12.40 37.02 8.23
N PRO A 128 -11.87 38.06 8.90
CA PRO A 128 -10.58 38.66 8.53
C PRO A 128 -9.40 37.72 8.75
N LYS A 129 -9.58 36.66 9.53
CA LYS A 129 -8.57 35.64 9.84
C LYS A 129 -8.65 34.40 8.93
N GLY A 130 -9.65 34.31 8.04
CA GLY A 130 -9.81 33.14 7.17
C GLY A 130 -10.07 31.84 7.93
N LEU A 131 -10.79 31.91 9.06
CA LEU A 131 -11.11 30.72 9.86
C LEU A 131 -12.12 29.85 9.11
N PHE A 132 -11.92 28.54 9.15
CA PHE A 132 -12.83 27.53 8.60
C PHE A 132 -12.96 26.34 9.55
N ASN A 133 -14.04 25.58 9.37
CA ASN A 133 -14.27 24.33 10.09
C ASN A 133 -13.82 23.15 9.24
N PHE A 134 -13.33 22.10 9.89
CA PHE A 134 -13.10 20.81 9.28
C PHE A 134 -13.61 19.70 10.21
N ARG A 135 -13.81 18.51 9.65
CA ARG A 135 -14.21 17.31 10.38
C ARG A 135 -13.19 16.22 10.12
N PHE A 136 -12.78 15.50 11.15
CA PHE A 136 -11.89 14.37 11.01
C PHE A 136 -12.36 13.22 11.88
N GLN A 137 -11.92 12.01 11.54
CA GLN A 137 -12.10 10.84 12.39
C GLN A 137 -10.73 10.32 12.81
N ILE A 138 -10.60 9.87 14.06
CA ILE A 138 -9.40 9.27 14.59
C ILE A 138 -9.71 7.86 15.10
N GLY A 139 -8.79 6.94 14.88
CA GLY A 139 -8.88 5.56 15.35
C GLY A 139 -7.50 4.90 15.42
N SER A 140 -7.46 3.70 15.98
CA SER A 140 -6.31 2.81 16.06
C SER A 140 -6.83 1.37 16.17
N CYS A 141 -5.93 0.40 16.19
CA CYS A 141 -6.23 -0.99 16.59
C CYS A 141 -7.27 -1.66 15.70
N ALA A 142 -6.96 -1.84 14.43
CA ALA A 142 -7.80 -2.49 13.43
C ALA A 142 -7.58 -4.01 13.35
N ASN A 143 -7.44 -4.69 14.50
CA ASN A 143 -7.19 -6.13 14.54
C ASN A 143 -8.28 -6.92 13.80
N GLN A 144 -7.85 -7.74 12.83
CA GLN A 144 -8.73 -8.58 12.01
C GLN A 144 -8.60 -10.08 12.34
N ASN A 145 -7.82 -10.45 13.36
CA ASN A 145 -7.59 -11.84 13.73
C ASN A 145 -8.73 -12.36 14.64
N PRO A 146 -9.40 -13.47 14.30
CA PRO A 146 -10.52 -13.99 15.09
C PRO A 146 -10.11 -14.66 16.41
N LEU A 147 -8.82 -14.98 16.60
CA LEU A 147 -8.34 -15.62 17.82
C LEU A 147 -8.15 -14.64 18.98
N ASN A 148 -7.87 -13.38 18.68
CA ASN A 148 -7.54 -12.34 19.66
C ASN A 148 -8.16 -10.97 19.31
N GLY A 149 -9.14 -10.93 18.41
CA GLY A 149 -9.87 -9.75 17.98
C GLY A 149 -11.35 -10.05 17.72
N ILE A 150 -12.07 -9.10 17.12
CA ILE A 150 -13.52 -9.25 16.83
C ILE A 150 -13.81 -10.10 15.57
N GLY A 151 -12.76 -10.61 14.92
CA GLY A 151 -12.83 -11.35 13.67
C GLY A 151 -12.54 -10.50 12.43
N HIS A 152 -12.71 -11.11 11.26
CA HIS A 152 -12.39 -10.47 9.97
C HIS A 152 -13.33 -9.31 9.64
N GLN A 153 -14.54 -9.34 10.21
CA GLN A 153 -15.52 -8.29 10.03
C GLN A 153 -15.11 -7.09 10.89
N LEU A 154 -15.17 -5.89 10.30
CA LEU A 154 -14.86 -4.64 10.99
C LEU A 154 -16.11 -3.72 11.02
N PRO A 155 -17.07 -3.95 11.93
CA PRO A 155 -18.34 -3.20 11.98
C PRO A 155 -18.16 -1.69 12.17
N THR A 156 -17.08 -1.27 12.82
CA THR A 156 -16.71 0.14 12.92
C THR A 156 -16.57 0.77 11.54
N TYR A 157 -15.85 0.13 10.62
CA TYR A 157 -15.66 0.65 9.26
C TYR A 157 -16.94 0.56 8.42
N GLU A 158 -17.82 -0.42 8.66
CA GLU A 158 -19.15 -0.45 8.03
C GLU A 158 -19.96 0.80 8.39
N VAL A 159 -20.01 1.15 9.68
CA VAL A 159 -20.72 2.34 10.17
C VAL A 159 -20.07 3.61 9.64
N LEU A 160 -18.73 3.70 9.67
CA LEU A 160 -17.99 4.84 9.14
C LEU A 160 -18.24 5.04 7.63
N ASN A 161 -18.21 3.97 6.84
CA ASN A 161 -18.50 4.03 5.41
C ASN A 161 -19.93 4.45 5.12
N ARG A 162 -20.90 3.96 5.89
CA ARG A 162 -22.32 4.29 5.74
C ARG A 162 -22.60 5.75 6.07
N ASP A 163 -22.08 6.24 7.18
CA ASP A 163 -22.55 7.49 7.78
C ASP A 163 -21.58 8.67 7.62
N TRP A 164 -20.28 8.40 7.47
CA TRP A 164 -19.23 9.40 7.66
C TRP A 164 -18.26 9.57 6.49
N ALA A 165 -18.07 8.59 5.62
CA ALA A 165 -17.06 8.64 4.55
C ALA A 165 -17.19 9.85 3.60
N ARG A 166 -18.40 10.39 3.44
CA ARG A 166 -18.65 11.60 2.63
C ARG A 166 -18.72 12.90 3.45
N ARG A 167 -18.53 12.85 4.78
CA ARG A 167 -18.73 13.99 5.69
C ARG A 167 -17.46 14.45 6.40
N VAL A 168 -16.44 13.59 6.51
CA VAL A 168 -15.13 13.93 7.06
C VAL A 168 -14.19 14.42 5.95
N ASN A 169 -13.28 15.32 6.32
CA ASN A 169 -12.22 15.82 5.45
C ASN A 169 -11.05 14.83 5.39
N PHE A 170 -10.69 14.24 6.54
CA PHE A 170 -9.60 13.27 6.63
C PHE A 170 -9.74 12.33 7.83
N HIS A 171 -8.92 11.30 7.85
CA HIS A 171 -8.79 10.33 8.94
C HIS A 171 -7.36 10.34 9.51
N ILE A 172 -7.22 10.10 10.81
CA ILE A 172 -5.94 9.78 11.46
C ILE A 172 -6.03 8.33 11.97
N MET A 173 -5.25 7.43 11.39
CA MET A 173 -5.00 6.10 11.97
C MET A 173 -3.75 6.19 12.84
N ASN A 174 -3.94 6.17 14.15
CA ASN A 174 -2.89 6.32 15.13
C ASN A 174 -2.39 4.96 15.63
N GLY A 175 -1.77 4.19 14.75
CA GLY A 175 -1.16 2.91 15.09
C GLY A 175 -2.08 1.71 14.95
N ASP A 176 -1.46 0.54 14.90
CA ASP A 176 -2.12 -0.77 14.86
C ASP A 176 -3.15 -0.86 13.72
N TRP A 177 -2.77 -0.35 12.56
CA TRP A 177 -3.47 -0.57 11.30
C TRP A 177 -3.49 -2.07 10.95
N LEU A 178 -2.45 -2.81 11.34
CA LEU A 178 -2.39 -4.27 11.27
C LEU A 178 -1.93 -4.92 12.58
N TYR A 179 -2.06 -6.26 12.66
CA TYR A 179 -1.47 -7.12 13.70
C TYR A 179 -0.78 -8.31 13.04
N GLU A 180 0.28 -8.86 13.65
CA GLU A 180 1.15 -9.84 13.01
C GLU A 180 0.49 -11.21 12.86
N GLU A 181 0.32 -11.65 11.61
CA GLU A 181 -0.16 -12.99 11.25
C GLU A 181 0.78 -13.68 10.26
N LEU A 182 1.48 -12.90 9.41
CA LEU A 182 2.34 -13.41 8.33
C LEU A 182 3.82 -13.01 8.46
N ARG A 183 4.29 -12.61 9.64
CA ARG A 183 5.66 -12.11 9.83
C ARG A 183 6.76 -13.11 9.47
N GLU A 184 6.45 -14.40 9.50
CA GLU A 184 7.36 -15.50 9.16
C GLU A 184 7.16 -16.03 7.72
N TYR A 185 6.48 -15.27 6.86
CA TYR A 185 6.25 -15.68 5.47
C TYR A 185 7.58 -15.99 4.77
N PRO A 186 7.73 -17.17 4.14
CA PRO A 186 9.01 -17.55 3.54
C PRO A 186 9.36 -16.70 2.31
N VAL A 187 10.60 -16.19 2.26
CA VAL A 187 11.13 -15.43 1.10
C VAL A 187 10.98 -16.20 -0.22
N GLU A 188 11.25 -17.50 -0.21
CA GLU A 188 11.14 -18.32 -1.43
C GLU A 188 9.69 -18.46 -1.89
N ALA A 189 8.72 -18.56 -0.97
CA ALA A 189 7.31 -18.56 -1.32
C ALA A 189 6.90 -17.20 -1.92
N TRP A 190 7.40 -16.09 -1.36
CA TRP A 190 7.14 -14.74 -1.87
C TRP A 190 7.73 -14.56 -3.28
N ARG A 191 8.98 -15.00 -3.48
CA ARG A 191 9.67 -14.95 -4.77
C ARG A 191 8.90 -15.71 -5.86
N LEU A 192 8.46 -16.92 -5.55
CA LEU A 192 7.67 -17.75 -6.47
C LEU A 192 6.31 -17.11 -6.78
N ALA A 193 5.62 -16.57 -5.77
CA ALA A 193 4.33 -15.90 -5.94
C ALA A 193 4.44 -14.60 -6.76
N ALA A 194 5.53 -13.84 -6.56
CA ALA A 194 5.83 -12.65 -7.36
C ALA A 194 6.27 -12.99 -8.80
N GLY A 195 6.64 -14.24 -9.07
CA GLY A 195 7.06 -14.70 -10.40
C GLY A 195 8.37 -14.06 -10.85
N ILE A 196 9.33 -13.91 -9.93
CA ILE A 196 10.65 -13.32 -10.19
C ILE A 196 11.76 -14.35 -10.05
N ASP A 197 12.80 -14.27 -10.88
CA ASP A 197 13.89 -15.24 -10.89
C ASP A 197 14.86 -15.08 -9.72
N ALA A 198 15.06 -13.84 -9.25
CA ALA A 198 15.96 -13.51 -8.16
C ALA A 198 15.31 -12.52 -7.19
N VAL A 199 15.66 -12.63 -5.90
CA VAL A 199 15.17 -11.69 -4.89
C VAL A 199 15.85 -10.33 -5.04
N PRO A 200 15.12 -9.21 -4.88
CA PRO A 200 15.73 -7.88 -4.93
C PRO A 200 16.64 -7.63 -3.72
N LYS A 201 17.54 -6.66 -3.85
CA LYS A 201 18.55 -6.34 -2.82
C LYS A 201 17.94 -6.07 -1.44
N ILE A 202 16.80 -5.37 -1.39
CA ILE A 202 16.08 -5.09 -0.14
C ILE A 202 15.68 -6.36 0.60
N VAL A 203 15.25 -7.41 -0.12
CA VAL A 203 14.87 -8.72 0.44
C VAL A 203 16.12 -9.53 0.82
N ASP A 204 17.23 -9.44 0.09
CA ASP A 204 18.50 -10.06 0.48
C ASP A 204 19.08 -9.43 1.78
N LEU A 205 18.89 -8.12 1.96
CA LEU A 205 19.35 -7.38 3.13
C LEU A 205 18.42 -7.55 4.34
N MET A 206 17.10 -7.59 4.09
CA MET A 206 16.06 -7.71 5.10
C MET A 206 15.06 -8.82 4.76
N PRO A 207 15.43 -10.11 4.85
CA PRO A 207 14.56 -11.23 4.43
C PRO A 207 13.16 -11.20 5.05
N SER A 208 13.03 -10.74 6.30
CA SER A 208 11.74 -10.66 7.00
C SER A 208 10.81 -9.56 6.50
N ILE A 209 11.25 -8.65 5.61
CA ILE A 209 10.41 -7.60 5.03
C ILE A 209 9.21 -8.20 4.27
N VAL A 210 9.41 -9.34 3.61
CA VAL A 210 8.35 -10.04 2.86
C VAL A 210 7.18 -10.44 3.77
N GLY A 211 7.46 -10.84 5.01
CA GLY A 211 6.42 -11.17 5.99
C GLY A 211 5.65 -9.94 6.45
N VAL A 212 6.26 -8.75 6.41
CA VAL A 212 5.58 -7.48 6.71
C VAL A 212 4.64 -7.11 5.57
N TRP A 213 5.14 -7.15 4.33
CA TRP A 213 4.35 -6.86 3.14
C TRP A 213 3.15 -7.79 2.99
N GLU A 214 3.36 -9.10 3.17
CA GLU A 214 2.28 -10.09 3.15
C GLU A 214 1.24 -9.79 4.24
N ASN A 215 1.66 -9.31 5.40
CA ASN A 215 0.74 -8.95 6.48
C ASN A 215 -0.12 -7.73 6.12
N TYR A 216 0.47 -6.69 5.52
CA TYR A 216 -0.29 -5.56 4.98
C TYR A 216 -1.30 -6.00 3.90
N ARG A 217 -0.87 -6.85 2.97
CA ARG A 217 -1.76 -7.41 1.93
C ARG A 217 -2.91 -8.20 2.52
N LEU A 218 -2.64 -9.02 3.53
CA LEU A 218 -3.67 -9.77 4.23
C LEU A 218 -4.73 -8.84 4.80
N TYR A 219 -4.33 -7.76 5.48
CA TYR A 219 -5.25 -6.80 6.11
C TYR A 219 -6.04 -5.98 5.09
N LEU A 220 -5.44 -5.63 3.95
CA LEU A 220 -6.15 -4.98 2.84
C LEU A 220 -7.12 -5.94 2.13
N SER A 221 -6.75 -7.21 1.97
CA SER A 221 -7.58 -8.23 1.32
C SER A 221 -8.76 -8.66 2.20
N ARG A 222 -8.53 -8.84 3.51
CA ARG A 222 -9.51 -9.31 4.48
C ARG A 222 -10.43 -8.17 4.92
N GLY A 223 -9.88 -6.98 5.18
CA GLY A 223 -10.62 -5.81 5.66
C GLY A 223 -11.34 -5.05 4.55
N VAL A 224 -12.39 -5.64 3.97
CA VAL A 224 -13.14 -5.05 2.84
C VAL A 224 -13.62 -3.62 3.13
N GLU A 225 -14.16 -3.40 4.33
CA GLU A 225 -14.69 -2.10 4.73
C GLU A 225 -13.59 -1.11 5.17
N LEU A 226 -12.47 -1.62 5.71
CA LEU A 226 -11.26 -0.83 5.96
C LEU A 226 -10.67 -0.31 4.64
N ALA A 227 -10.51 -1.18 3.65
CA ALA A 227 -10.03 -0.82 2.32
C ALA A 227 -10.99 0.17 1.63
N ARG A 228 -12.30 -0.04 1.77
CA ARG A 228 -13.31 0.91 1.29
C ARG A 228 -13.20 2.28 1.96
N TRP A 229 -12.94 2.33 3.27
CA TRP A 229 -12.76 3.59 4.00
C TRP A 229 -11.57 4.37 3.46
N HIS A 230 -10.40 3.73 3.32
CA HIS A 230 -9.20 4.38 2.77
C HIS A 230 -9.30 4.76 1.29
N ARG A 231 -10.20 4.11 0.52
CA ARG A 231 -10.55 4.54 -0.84
C ARG A 231 -11.37 5.84 -0.87
N MET A 232 -12.10 6.15 0.21
CA MET A 232 -13.10 7.22 0.26
C MET A 232 -12.69 8.41 1.13
N VAL A 233 -11.75 8.21 2.06
CA VAL A 233 -11.31 9.23 3.03
C VAL A 233 -9.79 9.28 3.02
N PRO A 234 -9.17 10.44 2.73
CA PRO A 234 -7.73 10.60 2.87
C PRO A 234 -7.29 10.38 4.31
N SER A 235 -6.25 9.58 4.49
CA SER A 235 -5.73 9.21 5.80
C SER A 235 -4.34 9.77 6.04
N TYR A 236 -4.06 10.05 7.31
CA TYR A 236 -2.73 10.17 7.87
C TYR A 236 -2.50 8.98 8.80
N PHE A 237 -1.30 8.43 8.76
CA PHE A 237 -0.97 7.22 9.52
C PHE A 237 0.13 7.53 10.51
N THR A 238 0.05 6.96 11.71
CA THR A 238 1.19 6.79 12.59
C THR A 238 1.34 5.29 12.77
N PHE A 239 2.55 4.75 12.72
CA PHE A 239 2.75 3.37 13.16
C PHE A 239 2.77 3.30 14.69
N ASP A 240 2.33 2.18 15.23
CA ASP A 240 2.62 1.76 16.61
C ASP A 240 3.44 0.46 16.56
N ASP A 241 3.45 -0.31 17.63
CA ASP A 241 4.25 -1.51 17.74
C ASP A 241 3.85 -2.59 16.73
N HIS A 242 2.57 -2.79 16.40
CA HIS A 242 2.16 -3.90 15.54
C HIS A 242 2.53 -3.76 14.05
N GLU A 243 2.69 -2.53 13.52
CA GLU A 243 3.32 -2.33 12.19
C GLU A 243 4.78 -2.85 12.20
N LEU A 244 5.42 -2.75 13.36
CA LEU A 244 6.78 -3.20 13.63
C LEU A 244 6.75 -4.62 14.20
N VAL A 245 6.84 -4.76 15.52
CA VAL A 245 6.62 -6.00 16.27
C VAL A 245 6.05 -5.66 17.65
N ASN A 246 5.08 -6.45 18.12
CA ASN A 246 4.36 -6.28 19.38
C ASN A 246 5.31 -6.01 20.56
N ASP A 247 4.96 -5.00 21.35
CA ASP A 247 5.72 -4.46 22.46
C ASP A 247 7.18 -4.22 22.07
N ILE A 248 7.44 -3.54 20.94
CA ILE A 248 8.79 -3.12 20.60
C ILE A 248 9.28 -2.09 21.62
N TRP A 249 10.49 -2.30 22.15
CA TRP A 249 11.08 -1.42 23.15
C TRP A 249 12.59 -1.35 23.02
N GLY A 250 13.18 -0.27 23.52
CA GLY A 250 14.63 -0.09 23.54
C GLY A 250 15.26 0.11 22.16
N ALA A 251 14.48 0.46 21.14
CA ALA A 251 15.02 0.96 19.89
C ALA A 251 15.94 2.18 20.17
N ALA A 252 17.02 2.31 19.40
CA ALA A 252 18.07 3.32 19.59
C ALA A 252 18.87 3.21 20.92
N THR A 253 18.80 2.09 21.63
CA THR A 253 19.68 1.85 22.80
C THR A 253 21.02 1.25 22.35
N ALA A 254 22.11 1.98 22.56
CA ALA A 254 23.46 1.51 22.21
C ALA A 254 23.80 0.18 22.92
N GLY A 255 24.38 -0.76 22.18
CA GLY A 255 24.78 -2.08 22.71
C GLY A 255 23.63 -3.06 22.99
N ARG A 256 22.37 -2.66 22.80
CA ARG A 256 21.22 -3.54 22.96
C ARG A 256 21.12 -4.52 21.78
N ARG A 257 21.13 -5.82 22.08
CA ARG A 257 20.99 -6.90 21.10
C ARG A 257 19.69 -7.66 21.35
N ASP A 258 18.61 -7.11 20.84
CA ASP A 258 17.27 -7.65 21.00
C ASP A 258 16.60 -7.73 19.62
N ARG A 259 16.02 -8.90 19.28
CA ARG A 259 15.35 -9.12 18.00
C ARG A 259 14.29 -8.05 17.74
N ARG A 260 13.52 -7.64 18.76
CA ARG A 260 12.45 -6.66 18.59
C ARG A 260 13.02 -5.28 18.27
N ALA A 261 14.04 -4.85 19.01
CA ALA A 261 14.65 -3.54 18.83
C ALA A 261 15.26 -3.35 17.42
N VAL A 262 15.90 -4.38 16.86
CA VAL A 262 16.49 -4.32 15.51
C VAL A 262 15.43 -4.40 14.40
N PHE A 263 14.23 -4.88 14.72
CA PHE A 263 13.17 -5.08 13.74
C PHE A 263 12.45 -3.79 13.35
N ARG A 264 12.63 -2.72 14.12
CA ARG A 264 12.11 -1.38 13.82
C ARG A 264 12.36 -0.99 12.37
N ASP A 265 13.59 -1.15 11.89
CA ASP A 265 13.98 -0.65 10.57
C ASP A 265 13.25 -1.40 9.45
N ILE A 266 13.14 -2.73 9.58
CA ILE A 266 12.40 -3.59 8.64
C ILE A 266 10.92 -3.21 8.61
N GLY A 267 10.30 -3.01 9.77
CA GLY A 267 8.90 -2.60 9.85
C GLY A 267 8.66 -1.17 9.34
N THR A 268 9.61 -0.27 9.58
CA THR A 268 9.52 1.13 9.14
C THR A 268 9.64 1.23 7.61
N GLU A 269 10.51 0.43 6.99
CA GLU A 269 10.62 0.38 5.52
C GLU A 269 9.28 -0.03 4.89
N ALA A 270 8.75 -1.19 5.29
CA ALA A 270 7.46 -1.66 4.81
C ALA A 270 6.30 -0.70 5.15
N TYR A 271 6.39 0.02 6.28
CA TYR A 271 5.44 1.08 6.60
C TYR A 271 5.47 2.20 5.55
N TYR A 272 6.63 2.61 5.03
CA TYR A 272 6.69 3.62 3.97
C TYR A 272 6.11 3.12 2.64
N ASP A 273 6.28 1.84 2.32
CA ASP A 273 5.68 1.21 1.14
C ASP A 273 4.14 1.24 1.22
N TYR A 274 3.56 1.04 2.41
CA TYR A 274 2.11 0.86 2.57
C TYR A 274 1.36 2.07 3.10
N LEU A 275 1.91 2.85 4.02
CA LEU A 275 1.18 3.87 4.78
C LEU A 275 1.93 5.21 4.91
N GLY A 276 3.24 5.19 5.13
CA GLY A 276 4.06 6.37 5.46
C GLY A 276 4.10 7.44 4.37
N TRP A 277 3.91 7.04 3.11
CA TRP A 277 3.73 7.94 1.97
C TRP A 277 2.58 8.94 2.15
N ALA A 278 1.61 8.67 3.02
CA ALA A 278 0.46 9.54 3.23
C ALA A 278 0.76 10.79 4.07
N ASN A 279 1.93 10.83 4.72
CA ASN A 279 2.25 11.88 5.69
C ASN A 279 3.11 12.99 5.11
N PRO A 280 3.05 14.21 5.68
CA PRO A 280 4.10 15.20 5.47
C PRO A 280 5.39 14.74 6.18
N THR A 281 6.47 14.55 5.42
CA THR A 281 7.80 14.24 5.95
C THR A 281 8.72 15.46 5.86
N VAL A 282 9.54 15.68 6.89
CA VAL A 282 10.54 16.77 6.90
C VAL A 282 11.86 16.37 6.23
N PHE A 283 12.02 15.09 5.92
CA PHE A 283 13.15 14.52 5.23
C PHE A 283 12.73 14.01 3.85
N ASN A 284 13.70 13.92 2.96
CA ASN A 284 13.55 13.53 1.56
C ASN A 284 14.48 12.37 1.16
N HIS A 285 15.06 11.67 2.13
CA HIS A 285 15.89 10.48 1.90
C HIS A 285 15.15 9.22 2.31
N PRO A 286 15.34 8.09 1.60
CA PRO A 286 14.81 6.79 2.00
C PRO A 286 15.57 6.24 3.21
N ILE A 287 15.08 5.15 3.78
CA ILE A 287 15.84 4.38 4.77
C ILE A 287 17.00 3.71 4.02
N HIS A 288 18.22 3.90 4.52
CA HIS A 288 19.40 3.22 3.97
C HIS A 288 19.67 1.96 4.76
N VAL A 289 19.52 0.81 4.12
CA VAL A 289 19.84 -0.50 4.70
C VAL A 289 20.98 -1.13 3.91
N ALA A 290 21.98 -1.65 4.63
CA ALA A 290 23.16 -2.22 4.01
C ALA A 290 23.94 -3.17 4.92
N ARG A 291 25.02 -3.78 4.40
CA ARG A 291 25.87 -4.71 5.14
C ARG A 291 27.15 -4.01 5.58
N GLY A 292 27.17 -3.51 6.82
CA GLY A 292 28.37 -2.91 7.38
C GLY A 292 29.47 -3.93 7.70
N LYS A 293 30.71 -3.62 7.33
CA LYS A 293 31.94 -4.30 7.75
C LYS A 293 32.76 -3.37 8.64
N MET A 294 33.12 -3.86 9.82
CA MET A 294 34.06 -3.18 10.73
C MET A 294 35.32 -4.04 10.87
N THR A 295 36.49 -3.41 10.88
CA THR A 295 37.78 -4.09 11.04
C THR A 295 38.29 -3.87 12.47
N GLU A 296 38.85 -4.90 13.09
CA GLU A 296 39.45 -4.78 14.43
C GLU A 296 40.52 -3.68 14.45
N GLY A 297 40.47 -2.80 15.46
CA GLY A 297 41.37 -1.65 15.59
C GLY A 297 41.05 -0.46 14.68
N SER A 298 40.03 -0.54 13.82
CA SER A 298 39.54 0.54 12.98
C SER A 298 38.29 1.18 13.59
N ASP A 299 38.20 2.51 13.53
CA ASP A 299 36.98 3.28 13.86
C ASP A 299 36.07 3.46 12.64
N LEU A 300 36.51 3.03 11.45
CA LEU A 300 35.73 3.08 10.21
C LEU A 300 34.76 1.89 10.09
N LEU A 301 33.48 2.20 9.88
CA LEU A 301 32.47 1.29 9.36
C LEU A 301 32.38 1.46 7.84
N VAL A 302 32.52 0.36 7.08
CA VAL A 302 32.45 0.36 5.62
C VAL A 302 31.22 -0.39 5.15
N ASP A 303 30.47 0.19 4.23
CA ASP A 303 29.44 -0.50 3.44
C ASP A 303 30.07 -0.89 2.08
N PRO A 304 30.43 -2.16 1.86
CA PRO A 304 31.22 -2.61 0.71
C PRO A 304 30.43 -2.77 -0.60
#